data_AF-A0A945MA13-F1
#
_entry.id   AF-A0A945MA13-F1
#
_cell.length_a   1.000
_cell.length_b   1.000
_cell.length_c   1.000
_cell.angle_alpha   90.00
_cell.angle_beta   90.00
_cell.angle_gamma   90.00
#
_symmetry.space_group_name_H-M   'P 1'
#
loop_
_entity.id
_entity.type
_entity.pdbx_description
1 polymer ?
#
loop_
_entity_poly.entity_id
_entity_poly.type
_entity_poly.pdbx_seq_one_letter_code
_entity_poly.pdbx_strand_id
1 'polypeptide(L)'
;MQIYLPIAEMSVDVLLLLGLGAGVGFLSGMFGVGGGFLMTPLLIFIGVPPPVAVASEANHITASSVSGVLAHWLRKGVDFKMGAYLLVGGMVGSSAGVWLFGVLSELGQIDLAISLLYVIFLGIVGILMAQESVRTILRRRHHPGPAKRIRQPRWVRSLPMKIRFHKSRLYISAFLPIGVGAGVGVLAGLLGVGGGFILVPAMIYLLGMPSSVVIGTSLFQVIFVTANVTFLQSVTNQTVDVMLAFFLLIGGVVGAQYGARVGARLPGEQMRGLLALLVLAVAVKLLLDLVITPDDLYSLQVLDRVE
;
A
#
# COMPACT_ATOMS: atom_id res chain seq x y z
N MET A 1 6.32 28.19 -2.10
CA MET A 1 6.11 28.49 -3.53
C MET A 1 4.93 27.66 -3.99
N GLN A 2 3.88 28.29 -4.49
CA GLN A 2 2.65 27.60 -4.93
C GLN A 2 2.85 27.04 -6.35
N ILE A 3 2.33 25.84 -6.61
CA ILE A 3 2.24 25.26 -7.94
C ILE A 3 0.81 24.82 -8.23
N TYR A 4 0.38 25.01 -9.46
CA TYR A 4 -0.93 24.58 -9.93
C TYR A 4 -0.89 23.10 -10.34
N LEU A 5 -1.83 22.33 -9.82
CA LEU A 5 -2.05 20.94 -10.17
C LEU A 5 -3.11 20.89 -11.28
N PRO A 6 -2.75 20.56 -12.53
CA PRO A 6 -3.66 20.69 -13.67
C PRO A 6 -4.85 19.73 -13.63
N ILE A 7 -4.73 18.57 -13.00
CA ILE A 7 -5.84 17.58 -12.95
C ILE A 7 -6.62 17.71 -11.64
N ALA A 8 -5.96 18.08 -10.54
CA ALA A 8 -6.65 18.38 -9.29
C ALA A 8 -7.28 19.78 -9.28
N GLU A 9 -7.03 20.60 -10.30
CA GLU A 9 -7.50 21.99 -10.47
C GLU A 9 -7.26 22.91 -9.27
N MET A 10 -6.20 22.66 -8.49
CA MET A 10 -5.92 23.37 -7.25
C MET A 10 -4.46 23.80 -7.16
N SER A 11 -4.20 24.85 -6.36
CA SER A 11 -2.83 25.29 -6.05
C SER A 11 -2.37 24.69 -4.72
N VAL A 12 -1.18 24.10 -4.71
CA VAL A 12 -0.57 23.52 -3.51
C VAL A 12 0.86 24.01 -3.36
N ASP A 13 1.32 24.18 -2.11
CA ASP A 13 2.71 24.55 -1.85
C ASP A 13 3.67 23.41 -2.17
N VAL A 14 4.72 23.71 -2.93
CA VAL A 14 5.74 22.74 -3.36
C VAL A 14 6.49 22.13 -2.17
N LEU A 15 6.78 22.91 -1.12
CA LEU A 15 7.45 22.37 0.08
C LEU A 15 6.54 21.41 0.83
N LEU A 16 5.22 21.65 0.83
CA LEU A 16 4.25 20.71 1.41
C LEU A 16 4.28 19.38 0.66
N LEU A 17 4.24 19.40 -0.68
CA LEU A 17 4.30 18.17 -1.49
C LEU A 17 5.62 17.41 -1.30
N LEU A 18 6.75 18.12 -1.35
CA LEU A 18 8.06 17.52 -1.08
C LEU A 18 8.15 16.97 0.35
N GLY A 19 7.60 17.68 1.33
CA GLY A 19 7.56 17.29 2.74
C GLY A 19 6.68 16.07 2.99
N LEU A 20 5.49 16.02 2.40
CA LEU A 20 4.59 14.85 2.44
C LEU A 20 5.25 13.65 1.77
N GLY A 21 5.79 13.82 0.56
CA GLY A 21 6.57 12.81 -0.13
C GLY A 21 7.72 12.30 0.75
N ALA A 22 8.52 13.19 1.33
CA ALA A 22 9.64 12.81 2.20
C ALA A 22 9.19 12.11 3.49
N GLY A 23 8.13 12.59 4.14
CA GLY A 23 7.59 11.99 5.36
C GLY A 23 7.03 10.59 5.11
N VAL A 24 6.17 10.44 4.10
CA VAL A 24 5.61 9.14 3.73
C VAL A 24 6.70 8.23 3.18
N GLY A 25 7.59 8.73 2.33
CA GLY A 25 8.75 8.00 1.86
C GLY A 25 9.59 7.48 3.03
N PHE A 26 9.86 8.31 4.03
CA PHE A 26 10.58 7.92 5.24
C PHE A 26 9.87 6.79 6.00
N LEU A 27 8.56 6.90 6.21
CA LEU A 27 7.76 5.85 6.84
C LEU A 27 7.77 4.57 5.99
N SER A 28 7.64 4.69 4.67
CA SER A 28 7.72 3.59 3.69
C SER A 28 9.05 2.86 3.78
N GLY A 29 10.17 3.59 3.76
CA GLY A 29 11.51 3.02 3.86
C GLY A 29 11.78 2.40 5.23
N MET A 30 11.30 3.03 6.30
CA MET A 30 11.43 2.50 7.65
C MET A 30 10.69 1.18 7.81
N PHE A 31 9.41 1.13 7.46
CA PHE A 31 8.57 -0.04 7.67
C PHE A 31 8.64 -1.09 6.55
N GLY A 32 9.11 -0.73 5.36
CA GLY A 32 9.21 -1.60 4.19
C GLY A 32 7.85 -1.96 3.56
N VAL A 33 6.79 -1.20 3.87
CA VAL A 33 5.40 -1.54 3.47
C VAL A 33 4.92 -0.75 2.24
N GLY A 34 5.79 0.05 1.61
CA GLY A 34 5.49 0.68 0.33
C GLY A 34 4.58 1.92 0.43
N GLY A 35 4.63 2.67 1.54
CA GLY A 35 4.27 4.10 1.71
C GLY A 35 2.83 4.54 1.45
N GLY A 36 2.19 4.02 0.42
CA GLY A 36 1.04 4.66 -0.18
C GLY A 36 -0.25 4.60 0.61
N PHE A 37 -0.38 3.61 1.48
CA PHE A 37 -1.55 3.50 2.36
C PHE A 37 -1.79 4.73 3.25
N LEU A 38 -0.76 5.58 3.46
CA LEU A 38 -0.90 6.85 4.17
C LEU A 38 -1.01 8.05 3.25
N MET A 39 -0.45 7.95 2.04
CA MET A 39 -0.31 9.12 1.20
C MET A 39 -1.64 9.53 0.59
N THR A 40 -2.49 8.57 0.21
CA THR A 40 -3.78 8.92 -0.39
C THR A 40 -4.66 9.64 0.63
N PRO A 41 -4.82 9.15 1.88
CA PRO A 41 -5.52 9.90 2.91
C PRO A 41 -4.91 11.28 3.19
N LEU A 42 -3.57 11.39 3.25
CA LEU A 42 -2.91 12.68 3.49
C LEU A 42 -3.16 13.68 2.34
N LEU A 43 -3.21 13.21 1.09
CA LEU A 43 -3.55 14.03 -0.06
C LEU A 43 -5.02 14.47 -0.02
N ILE A 44 -5.94 13.55 0.32
CA ILE A 44 -7.36 13.87 0.52
C ILE A 44 -7.52 14.94 1.62
N PHE A 45 -6.74 14.85 2.70
CA PHE A 45 -6.80 15.80 3.81
C PHE A 45 -6.36 17.22 3.48
N ILE A 46 -5.53 17.38 2.44
CA ILE A 46 -5.12 18.71 1.95
C ILE A 46 -6.01 19.18 0.79
N GLY A 47 -7.10 18.47 0.49
CA GLY A 47 -8.10 18.85 -0.50
C GLY A 47 -7.88 18.28 -1.91
N VAL A 48 -6.91 17.38 -2.11
CA VAL A 48 -6.72 16.74 -3.42
C VAL A 48 -7.89 15.76 -3.66
N PRO A 49 -8.57 15.81 -4.83
CA PRO A 49 -9.64 14.89 -5.14
C PRO A 49 -9.20 13.42 -5.01
N PRO A 50 -10.00 12.53 -4.38
CA PRO A 50 -9.62 11.13 -4.18
C PRO A 50 -9.17 10.41 -5.46
N PRO A 51 -9.82 10.60 -6.63
CA PRO A 51 -9.39 9.96 -7.88
C PRO A 51 -7.96 10.35 -8.28
N VAL A 52 -7.62 11.64 -8.13
CA VAL A 52 -6.31 12.19 -8.49
C VAL A 52 -5.25 11.78 -7.48
N ALA A 53 -5.61 11.74 -6.19
CA ALA A 53 -4.72 11.28 -5.12
C ALA A 53 -4.29 9.82 -5.36
N VAL A 54 -5.27 8.93 -5.61
CA VAL A 54 -5.04 7.50 -5.89
C VAL A 54 -4.12 7.29 -7.09
N ALA A 55 -4.41 7.98 -8.19
CA ALA A 55 -3.72 7.77 -9.45
C ALA A 55 -2.29 8.36 -9.46
N SER A 56 -2.13 9.60 -8.97
CA SER A 56 -0.85 10.31 -8.95
C SER A 56 0.17 9.64 -8.03
N GLU A 57 -0.29 9.09 -6.91
CA GLU A 57 0.56 8.49 -5.90
C GLU A 57 1.16 7.14 -6.30
N ALA A 58 0.48 6.35 -7.13
CA ALA A 58 1.01 5.06 -7.61
C ALA A 58 2.43 5.21 -8.20
N ASN A 59 2.75 6.37 -8.79
CA ASN A 59 4.09 6.75 -9.24
C ASN A 59 5.11 6.89 -8.10
N HIS A 60 4.75 7.63 -7.06
CA HIS A 60 5.57 7.81 -5.86
C HIS A 60 5.89 6.46 -5.20
N ILE A 61 4.91 5.56 -5.14
CA ILE A 61 5.11 4.21 -4.59
C ILE A 61 6.05 3.40 -5.46
N THR A 62 5.89 3.45 -6.78
CA THR A 62 6.76 2.74 -7.72
C THR A 62 8.22 3.15 -7.48
N ALA A 63 8.49 4.45 -7.42
CA ALA A 63 9.83 4.98 -7.20
C ALA A 63 10.44 4.59 -5.84
N SER A 64 9.68 4.74 -4.75
CA SER A 64 10.14 4.34 -3.41
C SER A 64 10.35 2.83 -3.30
N SER A 65 9.54 2.03 -4.00
CA SER A 65 9.64 0.56 -4.02
C SER A 65 10.85 0.08 -4.81
N VAL A 66 11.19 0.72 -5.94
CA VAL A 66 12.43 0.42 -6.68
C VAL A 66 13.66 0.60 -5.77
N SER A 67 13.75 1.74 -5.07
CA SER A 67 14.81 2.00 -4.10
C SER A 67 14.86 0.94 -2.99
N GLY A 68 13.70 0.55 -2.47
CA GLY A 68 13.58 -0.48 -1.44
C GLY A 68 13.97 -1.89 -1.92
N VAL A 69 13.57 -2.31 -3.11
CA VAL A 69 13.93 -3.63 -3.69
C VAL A 69 15.42 -3.73 -3.89
N LEU A 70 16.07 -2.70 -4.44
CA LEU A 70 17.51 -2.72 -4.67
C LEU A 70 18.29 -3.00 -3.38
N ALA A 71 17.90 -2.34 -2.28
CA ALA A 71 18.52 -2.56 -0.96
C ALA A 71 18.33 -4.00 -0.44
N HIS A 72 17.18 -4.63 -0.72
CA HIS A 72 16.89 -6.01 -0.28
C HIS A 72 17.47 -7.07 -1.21
N TRP A 73 17.57 -6.77 -2.51
CA TRP A 73 18.18 -7.64 -3.51
C TRP A 73 19.67 -7.85 -3.21
N LEU A 74 20.38 -6.77 -2.87
CA LEU A 74 21.79 -6.85 -2.44
C LEU A 74 21.99 -7.77 -1.22
N ARG A 75 21.00 -7.87 -0.33
CA ARG A 75 20.99 -8.77 0.84
C ARG A 75 20.44 -10.18 0.55
N LYS A 76 20.24 -10.53 -0.72
CA LYS A 76 19.61 -11.79 -1.19
C LYS A 76 18.19 -12.05 -0.64
N GLY A 77 17.53 -11.03 -0.08
CA GLY A 77 16.24 -11.10 0.60
C GLY A 77 15.00 -11.03 -0.30
N VAL A 78 15.15 -11.32 -1.60
CA VAL A 78 14.04 -11.33 -2.58
C VAL A 78 13.88 -12.74 -3.14
N ASP A 79 12.68 -13.32 -3.03
CA ASP A 79 12.28 -14.55 -3.72
C ASP A 79 11.55 -14.18 -5.02
N PHE A 80 12.32 -14.03 -6.10
CA PHE A 80 11.80 -13.66 -7.43
C PHE A 80 10.81 -14.70 -7.98
N LYS A 81 10.96 -15.98 -7.62
CA LYS A 81 10.04 -17.02 -8.07
C LYS A 81 8.68 -16.80 -7.42
N MET A 82 8.64 -16.62 -6.11
CA MET A 82 7.42 -16.29 -5.39
C MET A 82 6.81 -14.96 -5.87
N GLY A 83 7.67 -13.95 -6.05
CA GLY A 83 7.29 -12.65 -6.60
C GLY A 83 6.64 -12.76 -7.97
N ALA A 84 7.09 -13.67 -8.85
CA ALA A 84 6.50 -13.86 -10.17
C ALA A 84 5.06 -14.41 -10.10
N TYR A 85 4.75 -15.36 -9.21
CA TYR A 85 3.37 -15.87 -9.05
C TYR A 85 2.45 -14.80 -8.45
N LEU A 86 2.94 -14.06 -7.46
CA LEU A 86 2.24 -12.90 -6.91
C LEU A 86 1.99 -11.85 -8.00
N LEU A 87 2.98 -11.61 -8.86
CA LEU A 87 2.90 -10.65 -9.95
C LEU A 87 1.84 -11.03 -10.98
N VAL A 88 1.78 -12.28 -11.42
CA VAL A 88 0.75 -12.74 -12.38
C VAL A 88 -0.65 -12.44 -11.84
N GLY A 89 -0.91 -12.78 -10.57
CA GLY A 89 -2.16 -12.42 -9.92
C GLY A 89 -2.35 -10.91 -9.81
N GLY A 90 -1.31 -10.20 -9.38
CA GLY A 90 -1.31 -8.75 -9.18
C GLY A 90 -1.59 -7.95 -10.44
N MET A 91 -1.07 -8.36 -11.60
CA MET A 91 -1.36 -7.70 -12.88
C MET A 91 -2.84 -7.84 -13.24
N VAL A 92 -3.39 -9.06 -13.17
CA VAL A 92 -4.81 -9.30 -13.44
C VAL A 92 -5.69 -8.55 -12.44
N GLY A 93 -5.34 -8.60 -11.16
CA GLY A 93 -6.06 -7.92 -10.10
C GLY A 93 -6.03 -6.40 -10.24
N SER A 94 -4.88 -5.81 -10.53
CA SER A 94 -4.76 -4.35 -10.71
C SER A 94 -5.49 -3.86 -11.95
N SER A 95 -5.46 -4.59 -13.05
CA SER A 95 -6.29 -4.28 -14.22
C SER A 95 -7.78 -4.31 -13.88
N ALA A 96 -8.24 -5.34 -13.15
CA ALA A 96 -9.63 -5.40 -12.68
C ALA A 96 -9.97 -4.26 -11.69
N GLY A 97 -9.02 -3.89 -10.82
CA GLY A 97 -9.19 -2.79 -9.87
C GLY A 97 -9.30 -1.42 -10.55
N VAL A 98 -8.46 -1.14 -11.56
CA VAL A 98 -8.54 0.10 -12.34
C VAL A 98 -9.80 0.15 -13.21
N TRP A 99 -10.22 -0.99 -13.76
CA TRP A 99 -11.50 -1.09 -14.46
C TRP A 99 -12.67 -0.78 -13.53
N LEU A 100 -12.69 -1.38 -12.33
CA LEU A 100 -13.72 -1.11 -11.32
C LEU A 100 -13.66 0.34 -10.82
N PHE A 101 -12.47 0.93 -10.72
CA PHE A 101 -12.30 2.35 -10.44
C PHE A 101 -13.02 3.21 -11.49
N GLY A 102 -12.84 2.91 -12.79
CA GLY A 102 -13.51 3.60 -13.89
C GLY A 102 -15.04 3.51 -13.77
N VAL A 103 -15.56 2.30 -13.55
CA VAL A 103 -17.00 2.07 -13.33
C VAL A 103 -17.54 2.87 -12.14
N LEU A 104 -16.83 2.89 -11.01
CA LEU A 104 -17.24 3.66 -9.83
C LEU A 104 -17.15 5.18 -10.05
N SER A 105 -16.21 5.61 -10.90
CA SER A 105 -16.04 7.02 -11.28
C SER A 105 -17.19 7.48 -12.17
N GLU A 106 -17.59 6.68 -13.16
CA GLU A 106 -18.77 6.95 -14.01
C GLU A 106 -20.07 7.02 -13.20
N LEU A 107 -20.18 6.21 -12.13
CA LEU A 107 -21.33 6.22 -11.22
C LEU A 107 -21.32 7.39 -10.23
N GLY A 108 -20.26 8.21 -10.20
CA GLY A 108 -20.09 9.31 -9.22
C GLY A 108 -19.93 8.83 -7.78
N GLN A 109 -19.63 7.54 -7.55
CA GLN A 109 -19.53 6.94 -6.22
C GLN A 109 -18.09 6.67 -5.79
N ILE A 110 -17.10 7.06 -6.60
CA ILE A 110 -15.70 6.73 -6.37
C ILE A 110 -15.16 7.33 -5.06
N ASP A 111 -15.52 8.57 -4.72
CA ASP A 111 -15.05 9.25 -3.50
C ASP A 111 -15.53 8.52 -2.24
N LEU A 112 -16.82 8.15 -2.22
CA LEU A 112 -17.42 7.36 -1.14
C LEU A 112 -16.80 5.96 -1.06
N ALA A 113 -16.63 5.31 -2.22
CA ALA A 113 -16.06 3.96 -2.28
C ALA A 113 -14.63 3.92 -1.76
N ILE A 114 -13.77 4.86 -2.18
CA ILE A 114 -12.39 4.99 -1.69
C ILE A 114 -12.39 5.23 -0.18
N SER A 115 -13.22 6.16 0.31
CA SER A 115 -13.28 6.51 1.74
C SER A 115 -13.71 5.32 2.60
N LEU A 116 -14.79 4.63 2.21
CA LEU A 116 -15.28 3.43 2.91
C LEU A 116 -14.25 2.30 2.89
N LEU A 117 -13.66 2.03 1.72
CA LEU A 117 -12.63 1.00 1.59
C LEU A 117 -11.43 1.32 2.46
N TYR A 118 -10.95 2.57 2.49
CA TYR A 118 -9.84 2.97 3.38
C TYR A 118 -10.19 2.84 4.86
N VAL A 119 -11.38 3.25 5.28
CA VAL A 119 -11.82 3.11 6.69
C VAL A 119 -11.87 1.65 7.10
N ILE A 120 -12.52 0.79 6.31
CA ILE A 120 -12.60 -0.64 6.56
C ILE A 120 -11.20 -1.26 6.56
N PHE A 121 -10.41 -0.92 5.55
CA PHE A 121 -9.09 -1.49 5.33
C PHE A 121 -8.08 -1.09 6.43
N LEU A 122 -7.87 0.20 6.65
CA LEU A 122 -6.96 0.71 7.68
C LEU A 122 -7.47 0.36 9.07
N GLY A 123 -8.79 0.37 9.29
CA GLY A 123 -9.40 -0.05 10.55
C GLY A 123 -9.10 -1.51 10.89
N ILE A 124 -9.38 -2.44 9.98
CA ILE A 124 -9.12 -3.87 10.20
C ILE A 124 -7.61 -4.12 10.39
N VAL A 125 -6.77 -3.64 9.48
CA VAL A 125 -5.33 -3.91 9.55
C VAL A 125 -4.70 -3.21 10.76
N GLY A 126 -5.08 -1.96 11.04
CA GLY A 126 -4.61 -1.21 12.21
C GLY A 126 -4.95 -1.92 13.53
N ILE A 127 -6.19 -2.41 13.69
CA ILE A 127 -6.62 -3.15 14.88
C ILE A 127 -5.82 -4.45 15.01
N LEU A 128 -5.69 -5.23 13.92
CA LEU A 128 -4.94 -6.49 13.94
C LEU A 128 -3.48 -6.26 14.34
N MET A 129 -2.84 -5.23 13.78
CA MET A 129 -1.46 -4.87 14.10
C MET A 129 -1.30 -4.36 15.54
N ALA A 130 -2.26 -3.57 16.03
CA ALA A 130 -2.26 -3.08 17.41
C ALA A 130 -2.41 -4.24 18.41
N GLN A 131 -3.34 -5.17 18.17
CA GLN A 131 -3.53 -6.36 18.98
C GLN A 131 -2.28 -7.23 19.03
N GLU A 132 -1.62 -7.42 17.89
CA GLU A 132 -0.37 -8.19 17.84
C GLU A 132 0.76 -7.48 18.59
N SER A 133 0.94 -6.18 18.39
CA SER A 133 1.95 -5.38 19.09
C SER A 133 1.78 -5.47 20.61
N VAL A 134 0.55 -5.25 21.10
CA VAL A 134 0.20 -5.36 22.54
C VAL A 134 0.47 -6.77 23.07
N ARG A 135 0.03 -7.82 22.35
CA ARG A 135 0.30 -9.22 22.76
C ARG A 135 1.79 -9.53 22.83
N THR A 136 2.59 -8.97 21.93
CA THR A 136 4.04 -9.22 21.87
C THR A 136 4.75 -8.54 23.04
N ILE A 137 4.37 -7.30 23.35
CA ILE A 137 4.89 -6.54 24.50
C ILE A 137 4.51 -7.22 25.83
N LEU A 138 3.24 -7.66 25.97
CA LEU A 138 2.75 -8.32 27.18
C LEU A 138 3.39 -9.70 27.40
N ARG A 139 3.61 -10.50 26.34
CA ARG A 139 4.23 -11.83 26.46
C ARG A 139 5.70 -11.76 26.90
N ARG A 140 6.43 -10.72 26.50
CA ARG A 140 7.82 -10.51 26.97
C ARG A 140 7.93 -10.28 28.48
N ARG A 141 6.88 -9.76 29.13
CA ARG A 141 6.86 -9.61 30.60
C ARG A 141 6.73 -10.94 31.35
N HIS A 142 6.23 -12.00 30.71
CA HIS A 142 5.98 -13.27 31.39
C HIS A 142 6.82 -14.46 30.90
N HIS A 143 7.15 -14.61 29.61
CA HIS A 143 8.04 -15.70 29.13
C HIS A 143 8.71 -15.40 27.77
N PRO A 144 10.05 -15.51 27.63
CA PRO A 144 10.73 -15.49 26.35
C PRO A 144 10.66 -16.88 25.69
N GLY A 145 9.45 -17.31 25.31
CA GLY A 145 9.26 -18.54 24.55
C GLY A 145 9.52 -18.32 23.06
N PRO A 146 10.09 -19.30 22.33
CA PRO A 146 10.31 -19.18 20.90
C PRO A 146 8.98 -18.93 20.16
N ALA A 147 9.00 -18.03 19.17
CA ALA A 147 7.83 -17.71 18.35
C ALA A 147 7.19 -19.00 17.81
N LYS A 148 5.92 -19.27 18.16
CA LYS A 148 5.18 -20.43 17.65
C LYS A 148 5.22 -20.40 16.12
N ARG A 149 5.73 -21.47 15.50
CA ARG A 149 5.61 -21.67 14.04
C ARG A 149 4.12 -21.56 13.68
N ILE A 150 3.79 -20.60 12.81
CA ILE A 150 2.42 -20.42 12.30
C ILE A 150 2.06 -21.72 11.56
N ARG A 151 1.09 -22.47 12.10
CA ARG A 151 0.59 -23.70 11.47
C ARG A 151 -0.30 -23.30 10.31
N GLN A 152 0.08 -23.70 9.10
CA GLN A 152 -0.72 -23.46 7.90
C GLN A 152 -2.12 -24.09 8.05
N PRO A 153 -3.18 -23.32 7.78
CA PRO A 153 -4.55 -23.82 7.89
C PRO A 153 -4.81 -24.95 6.89
N ARG A 154 -5.67 -25.92 7.27
CA ARG A 154 -5.81 -27.23 6.57
C ARG A 154 -6.17 -27.12 5.08
N TRP A 155 -7.01 -26.16 4.71
CA TRP A 155 -7.42 -25.86 3.33
C TRP A 155 -6.29 -25.47 2.36
N VAL A 156 -5.18 -24.90 2.86
CA VAL A 156 -4.04 -24.49 2.01
C VAL A 156 -3.22 -25.71 1.57
N ARG A 157 -3.29 -26.83 2.32
CA ARG A 157 -2.55 -28.06 2.02
C ARG A 157 -3.21 -28.95 0.96
N SER A 158 -4.50 -28.76 0.69
CA SER A 158 -5.28 -29.59 -0.26
C SER A 158 -5.28 -29.07 -1.69
N LEU A 159 -4.76 -27.87 -1.96
CA LEU A 159 -4.77 -27.28 -3.30
C LEU A 159 -3.79 -27.99 -4.27
N PRO A 160 -4.20 -28.20 -5.54
CA PRO A 160 -3.36 -28.81 -6.59
C PRO A 160 -2.20 -27.90 -7.02
N MET A 161 -1.20 -28.45 -7.72
CA MET A 161 0.06 -27.78 -8.15
C MET A 161 0.94 -27.20 -7.03
N LYS A 162 1.51 -28.06 -6.20
CA LYS A 162 2.45 -27.64 -5.13
C LYS A 162 3.83 -27.36 -5.70
N ILE A 163 4.32 -26.13 -5.51
CA ILE A 163 5.63 -25.68 -5.97
C ILE A 163 6.52 -25.40 -4.76
N ARG A 164 7.81 -25.78 -4.87
CA ARG A 164 8.82 -25.42 -3.87
C ARG A 164 9.38 -24.03 -4.16
N PHE A 165 9.28 -23.15 -3.15
CA PHE A 165 9.90 -21.84 -3.09
C PHE A 165 11.12 -21.92 -2.18
N HIS A 166 12.31 -22.01 -2.76
CA HIS A 166 13.55 -22.34 -2.05
C HIS A 166 14.00 -21.25 -1.07
N LYS A 167 13.86 -19.96 -1.43
CA LYS A 167 14.25 -18.86 -0.55
C LYS A 167 13.21 -18.63 0.55
N SER A 168 11.92 -18.70 0.22
CA SER A 168 10.85 -18.63 1.20
C SER A 168 10.69 -19.88 2.07
N ARG A 169 11.37 -21.00 1.73
CA ARG A 169 11.25 -22.32 2.39
C ARG A 169 9.82 -22.83 2.47
N LEU A 170 9.02 -22.55 1.43
CA LEU A 170 7.60 -22.90 1.36
C LEU A 170 7.35 -23.97 0.30
N TYR A 171 6.41 -24.86 0.61
CA TYR A 171 5.82 -25.80 -0.34
C TYR A 171 4.31 -25.61 -0.35
N ILE A 172 3.84 -24.70 -1.21
CA ILE A 172 2.44 -24.29 -1.30
C ILE A 172 1.97 -24.36 -2.75
N SER A 173 0.65 -24.39 -2.94
CA SER A 173 0.06 -24.33 -4.28
C SER A 173 0.35 -22.99 -4.95
N ALA A 174 0.62 -22.99 -6.25
CA ALA A 174 0.81 -21.79 -7.06
C ALA A 174 -0.41 -20.85 -7.08
N PHE A 175 -1.62 -21.41 -6.91
CA PHE A 175 -2.86 -20.64 -6.92
C PHE A 175 -3.00 -19.70 -5.74
N LEU A 176 -2.41 -20.04 -4.59
CA LEU A 176 -2.54 -19.22 -3.39
C LEU A 176 -1.76 -17.89 -3.50
N PRO A 177 -0.47 -17.87 -3.91
CA PRO A 177 0.22 -16.64 -4.30
C PRO A 177 -0.55 -15.84 -5.35
N ILE A 178 -1.03 -16.49 -6.43
CA ILE A 178 -1.75 -15.79 -7.50
C ILE A 178 -3.01 -15.12 -6.94
N GLY A 179 -3.81 -15.84 -6.14
CA GLY A 179 -5.03 -15.29 -5.53
C GLY A 179 -4.75 -14.13 -4.58
N VAL A 180 -3.71 -14.23 -3.75
CA VAL A 180 -3.27 -13.12 -2.89
C VAL A 180 -2.84 -11.92 -3.72
N GLY A 181 -2.01 -12.16 -4.75
CA GLY A 181 -1.58 -11.13 -5.68
C GLY A 181 -2.76 -10.43 -6.34
N ALA A 182 -3.76 -11.20 -6.81
CA ALA A 182 -4.97 -10.65 -7.43
C ALA A 182 -5.79 -9.79 -6.47
N GLY A 183 -6.09 -10.26 -5.26
CA GLY A 183 -6.84 -9.46 -4.28
C GLY A 183 -6.10 -8.17 -3.89
N VAL A 184 -4.78 -8.26 -3.69
CA VAL A 184 -3.93 -7.10 -3.42
C VAL A 184 -3.89 -6.15 -4.62
N GLY A 185 -3.84 -6.69 -5.83
CA GLY A 185 -3.87 -5.91 -7.07
C GLY A 185 -5.17 -5.12 -7.23
N VAL A 186 -6.33 -5.73 -6.96
CA VAL A 186 -7.63 -5.03 -7.00
C VAL A 186 -7.64 -3.85 -6.04
N LEU A 187 -7.21 -4.08 -4.79
CA LEU A 187 -7.13 -3.01 -3.79
C LEU A 187 -6.12 -1.93 -4.18
N ALA A 188 -5.00 -2.30 -4.80
CA ALA A 188 -4.02 -1.34 -5.30
C ALA A 188 -4.55 -0.48 -6.45
N GLY A 189 -5.34 -1.06 -7.36
CA GLY A 189 -5.99 -0.32 -8.45
C GLY A 189 -7.06 0.65 -7.98
N LEU A 190 -7.83 0.28 -6.96
CA LEU A 190 -8.90 1.11 -6.39
C LEU A 190 -8.40 2.20 -5.44
N LEU A 191 -7.46 1.86 -4.56
CA LEU A 191 -7.05 2.73 -3.46
C LEU A 191 -5.72 3.44 -3.73
N GLY A 192 -4.98 3.06 -4.77
CA GLY A 192 -3.64 3.59 -5.02
C GLY A 192 -2.60 3.09 -4.02
N VAL A 193 -3.01 2.32 -3.01
CA VAL A 193 -2.10 1.69 -2.06
C VAL A 193 -1.24 0.69 -2.81
N GLY A 194 0.09 0.78 -2.65
CA GLY A 194 1.07 -0.09 -3.31
C GLY A 194 0.93 -1.59 -3.08
N GLY A 195 -0.09 -2.04 -2.36
CA GLY A 195 -0.31 -3.43 -2.01
C GLY A 195 0.65 -3.93 -0.93
N GLY A 196 1.87 -3.39 -0.83
CA GLY A 196 2.88 -3.73 0.19
C GLY A 196 2.28 -3.75 1.61
N PHE A 197 1.50 -2.69 1.92
CA PHE A 197 0.48 -2.57 2.97
C PHE A 197 -0.01 -3.91 3.56
N ILE A 198 -0.71 -4.56 2.65
CA ILE A 198 -1.59 -5.73 2.79
C ILE A 198 -0.79 -7.00 2.61
N LEU A 199 0.13 -6.93 1.65
CA LEU A 199 0.88 -8.04 1.14
C LEU A 199 1.87 -8.57 2.17
N VAL A 200 2.48 -7.70 2.98
CA VAL A 200 3.38 -8.11 4.06
C VAL A 200 2.64 -8.99 5.09
N PRO A 201 1.53 -8.54 5.71
CA PRO A 201 0.69 -9.41 6.55
C PRO A 201 0.18 -10.66 5.83
N ALA A 202 -0.31 -10.54 4.59
CA ALA A 202 -0.83 -11.68 3.83
C ALA A 202 0.25 -12.75 3.60
N MET A 203 1.48 -12.35 3.27
CA MET A 203 2.60 -13.27 3.10
C MET A 203 3.01 -13.94 4.42
N ILE A 204 2.98 -13.22 5.54
CA ILE A 204 3.34 -13.76 6.84
C ILE A 204 2.25 -14.71 7.36
N TYR A 205 0.99 -14.27 7.39
CA TYR A 205 -0.10 -15.02 8.03
C TYR A 205 -0.76 -16.05 7.13
N LEU A 206 -0.96 -15.73 5.84
CA LEU A 206 -1.65 -16.62 4.90
C LEU A 206 -0.68 -17.60 4.25
N LEU A 207 0.45 -17.09 3.74
CA LEU A 207 1.44 -17.90 3.03
C LEU A 207 2.47 -18.55 3.98
N GLY A 208 2.69 -17.97 5.17
CA GLY A 208 3.64 -18.47 6.16
C GLY A 208 5.10 -18.16 5.84
N MET A 209 5.35 -17.11 5.07
CA MET A 209 6.68 -16.74 4.60
C MET A 209 7.52 -16.11 5.74
N PRO A 210 8.83 -16.43 5.85
CA PRO A 210 9.70 -15.79 6.84
C PRO A 210 9.85 -14.29 6.57
N SER A 211 9.72 -13.47 7.62
CA SER A 211 9.76 -12.01 7.54
C SER A 211 11.01 -11.44 6.87
N SER A 212 12.14 -12.16 6.90
CA SER A 212 13.40 -11.78 6.25
C SER A 212 13.34 -11.71 4.72
N VAL A 213 12.43 -12.45 4.08
CA VAL A 213 12.28 -12.51 2.62
C VAL A 213 10.98 -11.82 2.15
N VAL A 214 10.02 -11.63 3.06
CA VAL A 214 8.72 -11.00 2.78
C VAL A 214 8.90 -9.60 2.23
N ILE A 215 9.60 -8.71 2.95
CA ILE A 215 9.69 -7.28 2.59
C ILE A 215 10.23 -7.09 1.17
N GLY A 216 11.34 -7.77 0.83
CA GLY A 216 11.93 -7.69 -0.50
C GLY A 216 11.02 -8.25 -1.60
N THR A 217 10.34 -9.36 -1.32
CA THR A 217 9.41 -10.00 -2.27
C THR A 217 8.15 -9.17 -2.49
N SER A 218 7.63 -8.51 -1.43
CA SER A 218 6.52 -7.56 -1.57
C SER A 218 6.90 -6.39 -2.45
N LEU A 219 8.03 -5.73 -2.15
CA LEU A 219 8.45 -4.55 -2.88
C LEU A 219 8.68 -4.86 -4.37
N PHE A 220 9.19 -6.05 -4.69
CA PHE A 220 9.32 -6.51 -6.07
C PHE A 220 7.97 -6.55 -6.78
N GLN A 221 6.95 -7.16 -6.16
CA GLN A 221 5.60 -7.19 -6.71
C GLN A 221 5.01 -5.78 -6.82
N VAL A 222 5.16 -4.95 -5.78
CA VAL A 222 4.63 -3.58 -5.71
C VAL A 222 5.05 -2.79 -6.94
N ILE A 223 6.34 -2.79 -7.29
CA ILE A 223 6.88 -2.02 -8.44
C ILE A 223 6.05 -2.25 -9.71
N PHE A 224 5.82 -3.51 -10.07
CA PHE A 224 5.12 -3.83 -11.32
C PHE A 224 3.62 -3.61 -11.22
N VAL A 225 3.01 -3.91 -10.07
CA VAL A 225 1.58 -3.69 -9.86
C VAL A 225 1.27 -2.19 -9.90
N THR A 226 2.05 -1.36 -9.21
CA THR A 226 1.83 0.10 -9.23
C THR A 226 2.20 0.72 -10.56
N ALA A 227 3.21 0.21 -11.26
CA ALA A 227 3.48 0.64 -12.63
C ALA A 227 2.32 0.32 -13.57
N ASN A 228 1.70 -0.86 -13.44
CA ASN A 228 0.49 -1.23 -14.19
C ASN A 228 -0.69 -0.33 -13.84
N VAL A 229 -0.92 -0.08 -12.53
CA VAL A 229 -1.98 0.84 -12.07
C VAL A 229 -1.77 2.24 -12.63
N THR A 230 -0.58 2.82 -12.50
CA THR A 230 -0.25 4.13 -13.08
C THR A 230 -0.57 4.17 -14.56
N PHE A 231 -0.08 3.18 -15.31
CA PHE A 231 -0.25 3.15 -16.76
C PHE A 231 -1.73 3.10 -17.14
N LEU A 232 -2.49 2.20 -16.51
CA LEU A 232 -3.91 2.05 -16.79
C LEU A 232 -4.74 3.26 -16.33
N GLN A 233 -4.43 3.84 -15.16
CA GLN A 233 -5.08 5.06 -14.68
C GLN A 233 -4.79 6.24 -15.61
N SER A 234 -3.55 6.39 -16.10
CA SER A 234 -3.17 7.45 -17.03
C SER A 234 -3.85 7.32 -18.39
N VAL A 235 -3.98 6.09 -18.91
CA VAL A 235 -4.53 5.86 -20.26
C VAL A 235 -6.07 5.80 -20.24
N THR A 236 -6.66 5.19 -19.21
CA THR A 236 -8.10 4.90 -19.18
C THR A 236 -8.88 6.00 -18.47
N ASN A 237 -8.41 6.43 -17.30
CA ASN A 237 -9.17 7.34 -16.44
C ASN A 237 -8.62 8.78 -16.45
N GLN A 238 -7.43 9.01 -17.02
CA GLN A 238 -6.79 10.32 -17.15
C GLN A 238 -6.67 11.12 -15.83
N THR A 239 -6.62 10.42 -14.69
CA THR A 239 -6.58 11.01 -13.34
C THR A 239 -5.18 11.28 -12.80
N VAL A 240 -4.12 10.97 -13.55
CA VAL A 240 -2.72 11.06 -13.08
C VAL A 240 -2.16 12.46 -13.24
N ASP A 241 -2.07 13.21 -12.14
CA ASP A 241 -1.45 14.54 -12.13
C ASP A 241 0.08 14.41 -12.08
N VAL A 242 0.73 14.73 -13.19
CA VAL A 242 2.19 14.60 -13.35
C VAL A 242 2.96 15.54 -12.42
N MET A 243 2.44 16.74 -12.16
CA MET A 243 3.10 17.70 -11.26
C MET A 243 3.08 17.19 -9.83
N LEU A 244 1.90 16.74 -9.36
CA LEU A 244 1.76 16.11 -8.06
C LEU A 244 2.69 14.91 -7.95
N ALA A 245 2.61 13.96 -8.88
CA ALA A 245 3.43 12.76 -8.89
C ALA A 245 4.93 13.06 -8.83
N PHE A 246 5.40 14.07 -9.56
CA PHE A 246 6.81 14.45 -9.62
C PHE A 246 7.37 14.94 -8.28
N PHE A 247 6.70 15.88 -7.62
CA PHE A 247 7.17 16.40 -6.32
C PHE A 247 7.09 15.33 -5.23
N LEU A 248 6.02 14.53 -5.22
CA LEU A 248 5.90 13.43 -4.28
C LEU A 248 7.01 12.40 -4.49
N LEU A 249 7.34 12.08 -5.74
CA LEU A 249 8.42 11.15 -6.09
C LEU A 249 9.77 11.66 -5.56
N ILE A 250 10.12 12.93 -5.79
CA ILE A 250 11.39 13.51 -5.32
C ILE A 250 11.49 13.41 -3.80
N GLY A 251 10.48 13.91 -3.08
CA GLY A 251 10.44 13.82 -1.62
C GLY A 251 10.52 12.37 -1.15
N GLY A 252 9.70 11.51 -1.76
CA GLY A 252 9.56 10.09 -1.47
C GLY A 252 10.84 9.29 -1.56
N VAL A 253 11.59 9.45 -2.65
CA VAL A 253 12.84 8.74 -2.86
C VAL A 253 13.89 9.15 -1.83
N VAL A 254 13.96 10.44 -1.49
CA VAL A 254 14.87 10.94 -0.46
C VAL A 254 14.45 10.38 0.90
N GLY A 255 13.17 10.54 1.26
CA GLY A 255 12.60 10.03 2.50
C GLY A 255 12.84 8.53 2.68
N ALA A 256 12.53 7.72 1.68
CA ALA A 256 12.66 6.26 1.73
C ALA A 256 14.08 5.78 1.98
N GLN A 257 15.08 6.46 1.40
CA GLN A 257 16.48 6.13 1.66
C GLN A 257 16.88 6.38 3.12
N TYR A 258 16.49 7.53 3.68
CA TYR A 258 16.75 7.84 5.08
C TYR A 258 15.96 6.92 6.01
N GLY A 259 14.68 6.68 5.71
CA GLY A 259 13.79 5.78 6.43
C GLY A 259 14.35 4.37 6.51
N ALA A 260 14.84 3.81 5.41
CA ALA A 260 15.43 2.47 5.37
C ALA A 260 16.68 2.35 6.26
N ARG A 261 17.51 3.40 6.36
CA ARG A 261 18.68 3.43 7.25
C ARG A 261 18.28 3.49 8.72
N VAL A 262 17.25 4.27 9.06
CA VAL A 262 16.74 4.39 10.44
C VAL A 262 15.99 3.12 10.86
N GLY A 263 15.14 2.58 9.99
CA GLY A 263 14.40 1.34 10.23
C GLY A 263 15.30 0.15 10.51
N ALA A 264 16.48 0.08 9.89
CA ALA A 264 17.46 -0.97 10.18
C ALA A 264 18.01 -0.94 11.63
N ARG A 265 17.86 0.17 12.35
CA ARG A 265 18.33 0.34 13.73
C ARG A 265 17.25 0.10 14.78
N LEU A 266 15.97 0.06 14.37
CA LEU A 266 14.85 -0.11 15.30
C LEU A 266 14.45 -1.58 15.44
N PRO A 267 14.12 -2.04 16.66
CA PRO A 267 13.56 -3.38 16.83
C PRO A 267 12.19 -3.45 16.15
N GLY A 268 11.96 -4.52 15.36
CA GLY A 268 10.74 -4.68 14.55
C GLY A 268 9.42 -4.73 15.34
N GLU A 269 9.46 -4.79 16.66
CA GLU A 269 8.30 -4.68 17.56
C GLU A 269 7.86 -3.22 17.73
N GLN A 270 8.80 -2.31 17.98
CA GLN A 270 8.51 -0.87 18.09
C GLN A 270 8.01 -0.31 16.76
N MET A 271 8.59 -0.79 15.65
CA MET A 271 8.15 -0.43 14.30
C MET A 271 6.69 -0.81 14.05
N ARG A 272 6.30 -2.04 14.44
CA ARG A 272 4.91 -2.49 14.31
C ARG A 272 3.95 -1.67 15.18
N GLY A 273 4.35 -1.33 16.40
CA GLY A 273 3.54 -0.48 17.30
C GLY A 273 3.33 0.93 16.76
N LEU A 274 4.40 1.60 16.32
CA LEU A 274 4.33 2.94 15.75
C LEU A 274 3.47 2.98 14.49
N LEU A 275 3.65 1.99 13.60
CA LEU A 275 2.86 1.85 12.39
C LEU A 275 1.37 1.60 12.70
N ALA A 276 1.06 0.73 13.65
CA ALA A 276 -0.32 0.45 14.05
C ALA A 276 -1.02 1.71 14.59
N LEU A 277 -0.33 2.49 15.43
CA LEU A 277 -0.88 3.74 15.97
C LEU A 277 -1.15 4.76 14.87
N LEU A 278 -0.21 4.93 13.94
CA LEU A 278 -0.37 5.85 12.81
C LEU A 278 -1.52 5.43 11.89
N VAL A 279 -1.60 4.15 11.52
CA VAL A 279 -2.69 3.59 10.70
C VAL A 279 -4.04 3.82 11.36
N LEU A 280 -4.15 3.54 12.66
CA LEU A 280 -5.39 3.75 13.42
C LEU A 280 -5.76 5.22 13.51
N ALA A 281 -4.79 6.12 13.68
CA ALA A 281 -5.07 7.55 13.69
C ALA A 281 -5.65 8.03 12.35
N VAL A 282 -5.09 7.57 11.23
CA VAL A 282 -5.62 7.90 9.89
C VAL A 282 -6.99 7.27 9.66
N ALA A 283 -7.20 6.01 10.08
CA ALA A 283 -8.49 5.33 9.97
C ALA A 283 -9.59 6.06 10.77
N VAL A 284 -9.28 6.47 11.99
CA VAL A 284 -10.20 7.23 12.85
C VAL A 284 -10.50 8.59 12.22
N LYS A 285 -9.50 9.31 11.71
CA LYS A 285 -9.77 10.58 11.03
C LYS A 285 -10.70 10.41 9.82
N LEU A 286 -10.42 9.44 8.93
CA LEU A 286 -11.29 9.18 7.79
C LEU A 286 -12.71 8.78 8.19
N LEU A 287 -12.86 8.02 9.29
CA LEU A 287 -14.17 7.69 9.83
C LEU A 287 -14.90 8.92 10.36
N LEU A 288 -14.19 9.82 11.03
CA LEU A 288 -14.76 11.09 11.51
C LEU A 288 -15.18 11.98 10.34
N ASP A 289 -14.34 12.14 9.32
CA ASP A 289 -14.64 12.91 8.12
C ASP A 289 -15.87 12.34 7.37
N LEU A 290 -16.16 11.05 7.51
CA LEU A 290 -17.32 10.39 6.91
C LEU A 290 -18.61 10.51 7.75
N VAL A 291 -18.49 10.61 9.08
CA VAL A 291 -19.63 10.60 10.01
C VAL A 291 -20.05 12.01 10.43
N ILE A 292 -19.08 12.93 10.53
CA ILE A 292 -19.34 14.33 10.88
C ILE A 292 -19.94 15.03 9.66
N THR A 293 -20.98 15.83 9.89
CA THR A 293 -21.60 16.64 8.83
C THR A 293 -20.56 17.61 8.26
N PRO A 294 -20.29 17.58 6.94
CA PRO A 294 -19.37 18.52 6.32
C PRO A 294 -19.92 19.94 6.43
N ASP A 295 -19.01 20.92 6.50
CA ASP A 295 -19.36 22.34 6.55
C ASP A 295 -20.12 22.77 5.28
N ASP A 296 -19.83 22.13 4.14
CA ASP A 296 -20.56 22.24 2.88
C ASP A 296 -21.31 20.95 2.56
N LEU A 297 -22.64 21.04 2.44
CA LEU A 297 -23.53 19.89 2.18
C LEU A 297 -23.47 19.38 0.73
N TYR A 298 -22.87 20.13 -0.18
CA TYR A 298 -22.82 19.82 -1.60
C TYR A 298 -21.39 19.86 -2.10
N SER A 299 -20.96 18.79 -2.78
CA SER A 299 -19.77 18.80 -3.63
C SER A 299 -20.20 18.90 -5.10
N LEU A 300 -19.53 19.77 -5.85
CA LEU A 300 -19.73 19.85 -7.29
C LEU A 300 -18.71 18.93 -7.96
N GLN A 301 -19.19 17.91 -8.66
CA GLN A 301 -18.35 17.02 -9.45
C GLN A 301 -18.63 17.32 -10.92
N VAL A 302 -17.61 17.78 -11.65
CA VAL A 302 -17.72 18.02 -13.10
C VAL A 302 -17.70 16.66 -13.79
N LEU A 303 -18.86 16.22 -14.26
CA LEU A 303 -18.98 15.04 -15.12
C LEU A 303 -18.61 15.45 -16.55
N ASP A 304 -17.34 15.31 -16.91
CA ASP A 304 -16.93 15.41 -18.31
C ASP A 304 -17.50 14.22 -19.08
N ARG A 305 -18.62 14.45 -19.74
CA ARG A 305 -19.19 13.51 -20.71
C ARG A 305 -18.28 13.54 -21.93
N VAL A 306 -17.42 12.54 -22.05
CA VAL A 306 -16.70 12.27 -23.30
C VAL A 306 -17.75 11.81 -24.32
N GLU A 307 -18.13 12.71 -25.22
CA GLU A 307 -18.79 12.37 -26.49
C GLU A 307 -17.79 11.74 -27.47
#